data_AF-R5GFB6-F1
#
_entry.id   AF-R5GFB6-F1
#
_cell.length_a   1.000
_cell.length_b   1.000
_cell.length_c   1.000
_cell.angle_alpha   90.00
_cell.angle_beta   90.00
_cell.angle_gamma   90.00
#
_symmetry.space_group_name_H-M   'P 1'
#
loop_
_entity.id
_entity.type
_entity.pdbx_description
1 polymer ?
#
loop_
_entity_poly.entity_id
_entity_poly.type
_entity_poly.pdbx_seq_one_letter_code
_entity_poly.pdbx_strand_id
1 'polypeptide(L)'
;MSIRYSYHIGFVALLLLLAACTQDELTDDTRLPEGQYPLQIAAVTLSVEGGEAQPWGTPQTRVSENADGTGSVWEWDGSEMIGVQLGDKTTTYTLNTDHTLLADRQLYWTSTAPNQPVTAWYPATDGNLDLRDQDTNGLAYLLHGTGTGDHLTPVTLTFTHSLAKVRVTPTGDALGEVQSLQLYTYTQCTYEKGTVVQGSQEGWIEMKKCEYTENGNAITCWEANVVPGNEITKLRANDTKERNLSAAITPEAGKFYNITLNKDKGYTDDGQGNYTVTSAEGLKAVADIANNGNLGINITLTENINLTDMDWTPIGIDYNHQYTGPSTEATIPYRG
;
A
#
# COMPACT_ATOMS: atom_id res chain seq x y z
N MET A 1 45.01 -62.38 -86.63
CA MET A 1 45.05 -60.99 -87.11
C MET A 1 44.92 -60.12 -85.85
N SER A 2 46.02 -59.81 -85.13
CA SER A 2 46.93 -58.66 -85.33
C SER A 2 46.16 -57.33 -85.34
N ILE A 3 46.41 -56.29 -84.53
CA ILE A 3 47.66 -55.69 -84.04
C ILE A 3 47.38 -54.72 -82.87
N ARG A 4 48.47 -54.43 -82.15
CA ARG A 4 48.81 -53.46 -81.09
C ARG A 4 48.43 -51.97 -81.31
N TYR A 5 48.83 -51.17 -80.29
CA TYR A 5 49.20 -49.73 -80.28
C TYR A 5 48.08 -48.76 -79.88
N SER A 6 48.31 -47.57 -79.27
CA SER A 6 49.36 -46.91 -78.46
C SER A 6 49.00 -45.41 -78.47
N TYR A 7 49.33 -44.70 -77.39
CA TYR A 7 49.68 -43.26 -77.25
C TYR A 7 48.88 -42.14 -77.97
N HIS A 8 48.50 -41.08 -77.22
CA HIS A 8 49.05 -39.70 -77.29
C HIS A 8 48.13 -38.72 -76.52
N ILE A 9 48.60 -38.06 -75.45
CA ILE A 9 49.09 -36.66 -75.38
C ILE A 9 48.04 -35.60 -75.78
N GLY A 10 47.66 -34.73 -74.82
CA GLY A 10 47.29 -33.35 -75.16
C GLY A 10 46.29 -32.61 -74.26
N PHE A 11 46.85 -31.76 -73.39
CA PHE A 11 46.46 -30.35 -73.20
C PHE A 11 45.36 -29.88 -72.21
N VAL A 12 45.78 -28.83 -71.48
CA VAL A 12 45.07 -27.76 -70.73
C VAL A 12 44.62 -28.05 -69.30
N ALA A 13 45.37 -27.43 -68.38
CA ALA A 13 44.99 -27.11 -67.03
C ALA A 13 43.78 -26.17 -66.97
N LEU A 14 42.84 -26.46 -66.08
CA LEU A 14 41.96 -25.44 -65.52
C LEU A 14 41.89 -25.65 -64.01
N LEU A 15 42.56 -24.76 -63.27
CA LEU A 15 42.34 -24.55 -61.85
C LEU A 15 40.90 -24.08 -61.65
N LEU A 16 40.13 -24.79 -60.83
CA LEU A 16 38.96 -24.27 -60.14
C LEU A 16 39.14 -24.54 -58.65
N LEU A 17 39.81 -23.60 -57.99
CA LEU A 17 39.68 -23.37 -56.56
C LEU A 17 38.36 -22.61 -56.35
N LEU A 18 37.34 -23.30 -55.86
CA LEU A 18 36.22 -22.65 -55.20
C LEU A 18 35.98 -23.39 -53.89
N ALA A 19 36.05 -22.60 -52.82
CA ALA A 19 35.98 -22.99 -51.44
C ALA A 19 34.75 -23.87 -51.17
N ALA A 20 34.97 -25.00 -50.49
CA ALA A 20 33.92 -25.55 -49.65
C ALA A 20 33.73 -24.53 -48.52
N CYS A 21 32.74 -23.65 -48.68
CA CYS A 21 32.19 -22.92 -47.56
C CYS A 21 31.78 -23.96 -46.52
N THR A 22 32.52 -24.03 -45.41
CA THR A 22 31.85 -24.32 -44.14
C THR A 22 30.68 -23.37 -44.10
N GLN A 23 29.47 -23.90 -44.01
CA GLN A 23 28.32 -23.13 -43.57
C GLN A 23 28.74 -22.53 -42.23
N ASP A 24 29.14 -21.27 -42.29
CA ASP A 24 29.12 -20.37 -41.16
C ASP A 24 27.64 -20.30 -40.81
N GLU A 25 27.25 -21.11 -39.83
CA GLU A 25 26.02 -20.87 -39.11
C GLU A 25 26.22 -19.48 -38.52
N LEU A 26 25.59 -18.47 -39.12
CA LEU A 26 25.42 -17.16 -38.53
C LEU A 26 24.54 -17.35 -37.29
N THR A 27 25.09 -17.99 -36.25
CA THR A 27 24.64 -17.76 -34.90
C THR A 27 24.93 -16.29 -34.66
N ASP A 28 23.86 -15.52 -34.54
CA ASP A 28 23.85 -14.22 -33.91
C ASP A 28 24.46 -14.40 -32.50
N ASP A 29 25.81 -14.49 -32.43
CA ASP A 29 26.54 -14.88 -31.24
C ASP A 29 26.59 -13.68 -30.30
N THR A 30 25.43 -13.43 -29.72
CA THR A 30 25.23 -12.43 -28.69
C THR A 30 25.84 -12.86 -27.37
N ARG A 31 26.52 -14.01 -27.29
CA ARG A 31 27.03 -14.54 -26.02
C ARG A 31 28.26 -13.76 -25.57
N LEU A 32 28.24 -13.34 -24.31
CA LEU A 32 29.38 -12.71 -23.65
C LEU A 32 30.25 -13.75 -22.91
N PRO A 33 31.57 -13.52 -22.81
CA PRO A 33 32.45 -14.32 -21.95
C PRO A 33 32.01 -14.27 -20.48
N GLU A 34 32.01 -15.44 -19.83
CA GLU A 34 31.63 -15.55 -18.44
C GLU A 34 32.58 -14.75 -17.52
N GLY A 35 32.01 -13.98 -16.58
CA GLY A 35 32.77 -13.25 -15.57
C GLY A 35 33.42 -11.94 -16.04
N GLN A 36 33.21 -11.51 -17.30
CA GLN A 36 33.90 -10.33 -17.84
C GLN A 36 33.12 -9.02 -17.65
N TYR A 37 31.79 -9.05 -17.75
CA TYR A 37 30.95 -7.85 -17.73
C TYR A 37 30.05 -7.84 -16.50
N PRO A 38 30.50 -7.25 -15.37
CA PRO A 38 29.72 -7.22 -14.13
C PRO A 38 28.47 -6.33 -14.28
N LEU A 39 27.37 -6.74 -13.65
CA LEU A 39 26.21 -5.87 -13.44
C LEU A 39 26.62 -4.68 -12.58
N GLN A 40 26.35 -3.48 -13.08
CA GLN A 40 26.52 -2.21 -12.36
C GLN A 40 25.14 -1.61 -12.10
N ILE A 41 24.85 -1.28 -10.84
CA ILE A 41 23.63 -0.58 -10.43
C ILE A 41 24.03 0.86 -10.08
N ALA A 42 23.53 1.83 -10.86
CA ALA A 42 23.86 3.23 -10.67
C ALA A 42 23.00 3.92 -9.62
N ALA A 43 21.74 3.50 -9.48
CA ALA A 43 20.81 4.10 -8.54
C ALA A 43 19.71 3.11 -8.13
N VAL A 44 19.25 3.26 -6.90
CA VAL A 44 18.04 2.63 -6.36
C VAL A 44 17.06 3.75 -6.05
N THR A 45 15.92 3.73 -6.73
CA THR A 45 14.88 4.73 -6.61
C THR A 45 13.56 4.08 -6.22
N LEU A 46 12.62 4.89 -5.76
CA LEU A 46 11.31 4.44 -5.33
C LEU A 46 10.24 5.26 -6.08
N SER A 47 9.26 4.57 -6.65
CA SER A 47 8.17 5.18 -7.38
C SER A 47 7.16 5.82 -6.43
N VAL A 48 6.40 6.77 -6.96
CA VAL A 48 5.23 7.36 -6.30
C VAL A 48 4.14 6.30 -6.07
N GLU A 49 3.49 6.34 -4.91
CA GLU A 49 2.22 5.62 -4.68
C GLU A 49 1.12 6.23 -5.56
N GLY A 50 0.38 5.41 -6.33
CA GLY A 50 -0.78 5.89 -7.08
C GLY A 50 -2.02 5.95 -6.18
N GLY A 51 -3.11 6.63 -6.54
CA GLY A 51 -4.32 6.63 -5.68
C GLY A 51 -5.28 7.76 -6.02
N GLU A 52 -6.34 7.93 -5.20
CA GLU A 52 -7.24 9.08 -5.35
C GLU A 52 -6.42 10.37 -5.47
N ALA A 53 -6.80 11.21 -6.44
CA ALA A 53 -6.05 12.40 -6.81
C ALA A 53 -5.70 13.19 -5.55
N GLN A 54 -4.40 13.27 -5.25
CA GLN A 54 -3.90 14.15 -4.21
C GLN A 54 -4.46 15.55 -4.51
N PRO A 55 -5.26 16.17 -3.62
CA PRO A 55 -5.80 17.51 -3.86
C PRO A 55 -4.70 18.60 -3.92
N TRP A 56 -3.44 18.23 -3.69
CA TRP A 56 -2.34 19.12 -3.36
C TRP A 56 -1.07 18.82 -4.18
N GLY A 57 -0.85 19.57 -5.26
CA GLY A 57 0.49 19.74 -5.87
C GLY A 57 1.16 18.49 -6.44
N THR A 58 2.41 18.65 -6.92
CA THR A 58 3.15 17.66 -7.73
C THR A 58 3.22 16.24 -7.13
N PRO A 59 3.22 15.18 -7.96
CA PRO A 59 3.30 13.78 -7.52
C PRO A 59 4.37 13.58 -6.44
N GLN A 60 3.97 13.14 -5.25
CA GLN A 60 4.87 12.94 -4.12
C GLN A 60 5.42 11.51 -4.12
N THR A 61 6.74 11.33 -4.12
CA THR A 61 7.38 10.02 -3.94
C THR A 61 7.28 9.62 -2.47
N ARG A 62 6.16 8.99 -2.07
CA ARG A 62 5.90 8.41 -0.74
C ARG A 62 5.87 9.39 0.47
N VAL A 63 5.28 8.91 1.57
CA VAL A 63 5.12 9.59 2.88
C VAL A 63 6.23 9.16 3.87
N SER A 64 6.75 10.06 4.71
CA SER A 64 7.89 9.80 5.62
C SER A 64 7.49 9.32 6.98
N GLU A 65 8.51 8.79 7.64
CA GLU A 65 8.58 8.58 9.07
C GLU A 65 9.28 9.74 9.81
N ASN A 66 9.41 10.92 9.17
CA ASN A 66 9.89 12.16 9.79
C ASN A 66 8.68 13.04 10.15
N ALA A 67 8.89 14.04 11.02
CA ALA A 67 7.86 14.99 11.50
C ALA A 67 7.16 15.82 10.39
N ASP A 68 7.52 15.63 9.12
CA ASP A 68 6.95 16.29 7.95
C ASP A 68 6.01 15.41 7.11
N GLY A 69 5.98 14.09 7.34
CA GLY A 69 5.12 13.15 6.61
C GLY A 69 5.40 13.04 5.10
N THR A 70 6.65 13.21 4.65
CA THR A 70 7.14 13.04 3.26
C THR A 70 8.40 12.15 3.09
N GLY A 71 8.26 10.92 2.54
CA GLY A 71 9.29 9.90 2.18
C GLY A 71 9.68 8.75 3.15
N SER A 72 9.32 7.48 2.87
CA SER A 72 10.13 6.32 3.31
C SER A 72 11.42 6.35 2.50
N VAL A 73 12.54 6.61 3.15
CA VAL A 73 13.86 6.64 2.50
C VAL A 73 14.51 5.29 2.73
N TRP A 74 15.29 4.82 1.76
CA TRP A 74 16.17 3.68 1.99
C TRP A 74 17.18 4.04 3.07
N GLU A 75 17.33 3.18 4.07
CA GLU A 75 18.34 3.30 5.10
C GLU A 75 19.67 2.80 4.57
N TRP A 76 20.50 3.76 4.15
CA TRP A 76 21.86 3.52 3.69
C TRP A 76 22.82 3.40 4.88
N ASP A 77 22.51 2.59 5.89
CA ASP A 77 23.40 2.39 7.05
C ASP A 77 23.97 0.96 7.14
N GLY A 78 23.70 0.14 6.12
CA GLY A 78 24.07 -1.27 6.05
C GLY A 78 23.03 -2.22 6.65
N SER A 79 21.93 -1.71 7.20
CA SER A 79 20.84 -2.54 7.73
C SER A 79 19.91 -3.06 6.65
N GLU A 80 19.68 -2.30 5.58
CA GLU A 80 18.80 -2.70 4.49
C GLU A 80 19.51 -3.49 3.39
N MET A 81 18.83 -4.56 2.96
CA MET A 81 19.29 -5.46 1.93
C MET A 81 18.19 -5.70 0.89
N ILE A 82 18.56 -5.67 -0.38
CA ILE A 82 17.68 -5.99 -1.50
C ILE A 82 18.13 -7.27 -2.21
N GLY A 83 17.16 -8.07 -2.65
CA GLY A 83 17.42 -9.16 -3.59
C GLY A 83 17.49 -8.59 -5.01
N VAL A 84 18.41 -9.10 -5.84
CA VAL A 84 18.55 -8.69 -7.24
C VAL A 84 18.70 -9.93 -8.11
N GLN A 85 17.98 -9.96 -9.22
CA GLN A 85 18.01 -11.03 -10.21
C GLN A 85 18.35 -10.49 -11.61
N LEU A 86 19.33 -11.14 -12.23
CA LEU A 86 19.70 -10.98 -13.63
C LEU A 86 19.62 -12.35 -14.31
N GLY A 87 18.67 -12.50 -15.24
CA GLY A 87 18.36 -13.80 -15.84
C GLY A 87 17.91 -14.82 -14.78
N ASP A 88 18.59 -15.97 -14.72
CA ASP A 88 18.36 -17.04 -13.74
C ASP A 88 19.20 -16.92 -12.46
N LYS A 89 20.09 -15.92 -12.38
CA LYS A 89 21.00 -15.72 -11.25
C LYS A 89 20.46 -14.64 -10.31
N THR A 90 20.52 -14.94 -9.01
CA THR A 90 20.14 -14.01 -7.92
C THR A 90 21.32 -13.79 -6.97
N THR A 91 21.36 -12.62 -6.34
CA THR A 91 22.23 -12.27 -5.20
C THR A 91 21.54 -11.22 -4.32
N THR A 92 22.04 -11.05 -3.10
CA THR A 92 21.69 -9.94 -2.23
C THR A 92 22.67 -8.77 -2.43
N TYR A 93 22.17 -7.55 -2.29
CA TYR A 93 22.95 -6.32 -2.20
C TYR A 93 22.60 -5.57 -0.90
N THR A 94 23.63 -5.15 -0.16
CA THR A 94 23.50 -4.31 1.03
C THR A 94 23.65 -2.84 0.67
N LEU A 95 22.79 -1.98 1.23
CA LEU A 95 22.82 -0.52 1.03
C LEU A 95 23.72 0.14 2.08
N ASN A 96 24.91 0.62 1.69
CA ASN A 96 25.93 1.13 2.62
C ASN A 96 25.90 2.65 2.81
N THR A 97 26.53 3.12 3.88
CA THR A 97 26.67 4.54 4.30
C THR A 97 27.24 5.49 3.27
N ASP A 98 28.01 5.01 2.31
CA ASP A 98 28.56 5.81 1.23
C ASP A 98 27.66 5.83 -0.02
N HIS A 99 26.40 5.42 0.12
CA HIS A 99 25.43 5.25 -0.97
C HIS A 99 25.89 4.27 -2.06
N THR A 100 26.71 3.28 -1.69
CA THR A 100 27.10 2.17 -2.57
C THR A 100 26.36 0.89 -2.23
N LEU A 101 26.21 0.03 -3.23
CA LEU A 101 25.64 -1.30 -3.07
C LEU A 101 26.76 -2.34 -3.01
N LEU A 102 26.80 -3.12 -1.93
CA LEU A 102 27.74 -4.24 -1.79
C LEU A 102 27.02 -5.55 -2.08
N ALA A 103 27.45 -6.26 -3.13
CA ALA A 103 26.88 -7.55 -3.50
C ALA A 103 27.54 -8.70 -2.72
N ASP A 104 26.74 -9.65 -2.22
CA ASP A 104 27.27 -10.93 -1.70
C ASP A 104 28.02 -11.71 -2.79
N ARG A 105 27.51 -11.64 -4.02
CA ARG A 105 28.13 -12.24 -5.21
C ARG A 105 27.90 -11.36 -6.43
N GLN A 106 28.97 -11.06 -7.15
CA GLN A 106 28.88 -10.31 -8.41
C GLN A 106 28.06 -11.07 -9.47
N LEU A 107 27.03 -10.42 -10.00
CA LEU A 107 26.30 -10.89 -11.19
C LEU A 107 26.99 -10.37 -12.46
N TYR A 108 26.89 -11.13 -13.56
CA TYR A 108 27.54 -10.81 -14.82
C TYR A 108 26.56 -10.98 -15.99
N TRP A 109 26.66 -10.08 -16.96
CA TRP A 109 25.93 -10.17 -18.22
C TRP A 109 26.44 -11.35 -19.05
N THR A 110 25.50 -12.11 -19.60
CA THR A 110 25.81 -13.27 -20.46
C THR A 110 25.46 -13.04 -21.93
N SER A 111 24.83 -11.91 -22.25
CA SER A 111 24.42 -11.55 -23.61
C SER A 111 24.70 -10.07 -23.92
N THR A 112 25.02 -9.77 -25.18
CA THR A 112 25.11 -8.42 -25.75
C THR A 112 23.75 -7.82 -26.08
N ALA A 113 22.65 -8.57 -25.93
CA ALA A 113 21.31 -8.08 -26.19
C ALA A 113 21.04 -6.80 -25.36
N PRO A 114 20.50 -5.74 -26.00
CA PRO A 114 20.22 -4.49 -25.31
C PRO A 114 19.00 -4.62 -24.39
N ASN A 115 18.91 -3.73 -23.39
CA ASN A 115 17.75 -3.57 -22.50
C ASN A 115 17.32 -4.87 -21.80
N GLN A 116 18.28 -5.70 -21.41
CA GLN A 116 18.00 -6.90 -20.63
C GLN A 116 17.41 -6.53 -19.26
N PRO A 117 16.38 -7.26 -18.79
CA PRO A 117 15.69 -6.94 -17.55
C PRO A 117 16.54 -7.30 -16.33
N VAL A 118 16.47 -6.43 -15.33
CA VAL A 118 16.93 -6.69 -13.97
C VAL A 118 15.75 -6.48 -13.04
N THR A 119 15.49 -7.46 -12.19
CA THR A 119 14.46 -7.36 -11.15
C THR A 119 15.13 -7.30 -9.80
N ALA A 120 14.51 -6.60 -8.87
CA ALA A 120 14.98 -6.46 -7.52
C ALA A 120 13.80 -6.46 -6.55
N TRP A 121 14.05 -6.65 -5.26
CA TRP A 121 12.99 -6.69 -4.27
C TRP A 121 13.47 -6.45 -2.84
N TYR A 122 12.54 -6.02 -2.00
CA TYR A 122 12.72 -5.88 -0.56
C TYR A 122 11.52 -6.48 0.19
N PRO A 123 11.73 -7.21 1.30
CA PRO A 123 13.03 -7.65 1.86
C PRO A 123 13.81 -8.56 0.91
N ALA A 124 15.13 -8.73 1.09
CA ALA A 124 15.94 -9.58 0.19
C ALA A 124 15.55 -11.08 0.18
N THR A 125 14.81 -11.52 1.19
CA THR A 125 14.34 -12.90 1.35
C THR A 125 12.90 -13.06 0.88
N ASP A 126 12.46 -14.31 0.77
CA ASP A 126 11.03 -14.65 0.75
C ASP A 126 10.58 -15.01 2.17
N GLY A 127 9.27 -14.95 2.45
CA GLY A 127 8.79 -15.37 3.77
C GLY A 127 7.40 -14.89 4.14
N ASN A 128 7.24 -14.62 5.44
CA ASN A 128 6.02 -14.12 6.06
C ASN A 128 6.22 -12.71 6.58
N LEU A 129 5.24 -11.84 6.34
CA LEU A 129 5.20 -10.49 6.85
C LEU A 129 4.06 -10.35 7.85
N ASP A 130 4.40 -9.82 9.03
CA ASP A 130 3.44 -9.48 10.08
C ASP A 130 3.02 -8.01 9.95
N LEU A 131 1.72 -7.74 10.07
CA LEU A 131 1.12 -6.43 9.87
C LEU A 131 0.45 -5.89 11.14
N ARG A 132 0.46 -6.66 12.25
CA ARG A 132 -0.35 -6.39 13.44
C ARG A 132 0.06 -5.13 14.20
N ASP A 133 1.36 -4.95 14.44
CA ASP A 133 1.86 -3.98 15.41
C ASP A 133 2.63 -2.83 14.71
N GLN A 134 2.09 -2.27 13.62
CA GLN A 134 2.81 -1.26 12.82
C GLN A 134 3.01 0.08 13.54
N ASP A 135 2.27 0.33 14.62
CA ASP A 135 2.47 1.49 15.48
C ASP A 135 3.80 1.45 16.25
N THR A 136 4.18 0.27 16.71
CA THR A 136 5.40 0.02 17.51
C THR A 136 6.56 -0.46 16.67
N ASN A 137 6.31 -1.30 15.66
CA ASN A 137 7.35 -1.91 14.81
C ASN A 137 7.67 -1.08 13.55
N GLY A 138 6.96 0.04 13.34
CA GLY A 138 7.04 0.79 12.09
C GLY A 138 6.15 0.20 10.99
N LEU A 139 6.01 0.94 9.89
CA LEU A 139 5.18 0.48 8.78
C LEU A 139 5.83 -0.75 8.11
N ALA A 140 5.01 -1.73 7.76
CA ALA A 140 5.47 -2.94 7.09
C ALA A 140 5.65 -2.69 5.58
N TYR A 141 6.74 -3.19 4.98
CA TYR A 141 7.03 -2.93 3.57
C TYR A 141 7.33 -4.20 2.77
N LEU A 142 6.75 -4.28 1.57
CA LEU A 142 7.15 -5.16 0.48
C LEU A 142 7.32 -4.32 -0.77
N LEU A 143 8.47 -4.44 -1.43
CA LEU A 143 8.84 -3.65 -2.59
C LEU A 143 9.30 -4.53 -3.73
N HIS A 144 8.81 -4.24 -4.93
CA HIS A 144 9.27 -4.87 -6.15
C HIS A 144 9.93 -3.85 -7.06
N GLY A 145 11.16 -4.11 -7.46
CA GLY A 145 12.00 -3.25 -8.27
C GLY A 145 12.22 -3.80 -9.67
N THR A 146 12.24 -2.90 -10.65
CA THR A 146 12.58 -3.24 -12.03
C THR A 146 13.56 -2.22 -12.61
N GLY A 147 14.40 -2.69 -13.51
CA GLY A 147 15.33 -1.89 -14.29
C GLY A 147 15.69 -2.60 -15.59
N THR A 148 16.29 -1.88 -16.53
CA THR A 148 16.81 -2.43 -17.78
C THR A 148 18.20 -1.89 -18.03
N GLY A 149 19.08 -2.71 -18.59
CA GLY A 149 20.42 -2.29 -19.01
C GLY A 149 21.10 -3.34 -19.87
N ASP A 150 22.41 -3.18 -20.03
CA ASP A 150 23.25 -4.12 -20.78
C ASP A 150 24.70 -4.11 -20.26
N HIS A 151 25.56 -4.89 -20.91
CA HIS A 151 26.97 -5.02 -20.55
C HIS A 151 27.81 -3.74 -20.64
N LEU A 152 27.28 -2.65 -21.20
CA LEU A 152 27.95 -1.37 -21.34
C LEU A 152 27.32 -0.26 -20.49
N THR A 153 26.09 -0.45 -20.01
CA THR A 153 25.30 0.59 -19.36
C THR A 153 24.88 0.19 -17.94
N PRO A 154 25.13 1.05 -16.94
CA PRO A 154 24.62 0.82 -15.60
C PRO A 154 23.08 0.81 -15.53
N VAL A 155 22.53 0.03 -14.61
CA VAL A 155 21.09 -0.12 -14.37
C VAL A 155 20.64 0.82 -13.27
N THR A 156 19.52 1.50 -13.49
CA THR A 156 18.75 2.15 -12.41
C THR A 156 17.58 1.24 -12.03
N LEU A 157 17.48 0.89 -10.75
CA LEU A 157 16.37 0.09 -10.22
C LEU A 157 15.31 1.02 -9.67
N THR A 158 14.09 0.92 -10.19
CA THR A 158 12.91 1.65 -9.69
C THR A 158 11.99 0.69 -8.96
N PHE A 159 11.80 0.90 -7.66
CA PHE A 159 10.95 0.09 -6.79
C PHE A 159 9.53 0.64 -6.72
N THR A 160 8.55 -0.25 -6.64
CA THR A 160 7.15 0.05 -6.36
C THR A 160 6.72 -0.71 -5.10
N HIS A 161 5.71 -0.19 -4.42
CA HIS A 161 5.06 -0.90 -3.33
C HIS A 161 4.24 -2.09 -3.83
N SER A 162 4.34 -3.20 -3.11
CA SER A 162 3.47 -4.37 -3.29
C SER A 162 2.33 -4.43 -2.27
N LEU A 163 2.36 -3.57 -1.24
CA LEU A 163 1.24 -3.34 -0.32
C LEU A 163 0.49 -2.06 -0.72
N ALA A 164 -0.75 -1.92 -0.25
CA ALA A 164 -1.47 -0.65 -0.29
C ALA A 164 -1.20 0.15 0.98
N LYS A 165 -1.36 1.47 0.95
CA LYS A 165 -1.31 2.33 2.13
C LYS A 165 -2.69 2.90 2.44
N VAL A 166 -3.09 2.83 3.70
CA VAL A 166 -4.32 3.48 4.20
C VAL A 166 -3.93 4.52 5.25
N ARG A 167 -4.36 5.76 5.02
CA ARG A 167 -4.28 6.87 5.98
C ARG A 167 -5.67 7.16 6.54
N VAL A 168 -5.75 7.34 7.85
CA VAL A 168 -6.95 7.84 8.53
C VAL A 168 -6.61 9.17 9.19
N THR A 169 -7.37 10.21 8.87
CA THR A 169 -7.17 11.59 9.35
C THR A 169 -8.38 12.01 10.17
N PRO A 170 -8.26 12.08 11.51
CA PRO A 170 -9.30 12.65 12.35
C PRO A 170 -9.48 14.15 12.11
N THR A 171 -10.71 14.63 12.20
CA THR A 171 -11.05 16.05 11.97
C THR A 171 -11.99 16.60 13.05
N GLY A 172 -11.96 17.93 13.21
CA GLY A 172 -12.81 18.63 14.19
C GLY A 172 -12.62 18.06 15.59
N ASP A 173 -13.74 17.81 16.27
CA ASP A 173 -13.73 17.30 17.65
C ASP A 173 -13.10 15.90 17.79
N ALA A 174 -13.01 15.10 16.71
CA ALA A 174 -12.37 13.78 16.79
C ALA A 174 -10.86 13.88 17.01
N LEU A 175 -10.23 14.96 16.55
CA LEU A 175 -8.77 15.13 16.61
C LEU A 175 -8.23 15.08 18.05
N GLY A 176 -9.00 15.60 19.01
CA GLY A 176 -8.61 15.59 20.43
C GLY A 176 -8.98 14.30 21.18
N GLU A 177 -9.77 13.42 20.59
CA GLU A 177 -10.28 12.20 21.25
C GLU A 177 -9.57 10.92 20.82
N VAL A 178 -8.93 10.92 19.64
CA VAL A 178 -8.27 9.74 19.06
C VAL A 178 -6.84 9.61 19.59
N GLN A 179 -6.56 8.48 20.24
CA GLN A 179 -5.24 8.11 20.77
C GLN A 179 -4.61 6.98 19.96
N SER A 180 -5.41 6.00 19.54
CA SER A 180 -5.02 4.88 18.67
C SER A 180 -6.08 4.63 17.59
N LEU A 181 -5.64 4.10 16.45
CA LEU A 181 -6.50 3.65 15.36
C LEU A 181 -6.06 2.29 14.85
N GLN A 182 -7.04 1.45 14.52
CA GLN A 182 -6.85 0.14 13.93
C GLN A 182 -7.76 -0.06 12.72
N LEU A 183 -7.33 -0.91 11.79
CA LEU A 183 -8.13 -1.40 10.67
C LEU A 183 -8.39 -2.90 10.82
N TYR A 184 -9.59 -3.35 10.44
CA TYR A 184 -9.89 -4.78 10.38
C TYR A 184 -9.53 -5.32 8.98
N THR A 185 -8.44 -6.06 8.88
CA THR A 185 -7.94 -6.60 7.60
C THR A 185 -7.01 -7.81 7.83
N TYR A 186 -6.33 -8.30 6.79
CA TYR A 186 -5.32 -9.35 6.96
C TYR A 186 -4.20 -8.90 7.90
N THR A 187 -3.93 -9.68 8.94
CA THR A 187 -2.89 -9.42 9.93
C THR A 187 -1.52 -9.88 9.50
N GLN A 188 -1.43 -10.69 8.44
CA GLN A 188 -0.17 -11.21 7.92
C GLN A 188 -0.31 -11.63 6.45
N CYS A 189 0.80 -11.72 5.72
CA CYS A 189 0.84 -12.31 4.39
C CYS A 189 2.12 -13.13 4.15
N THR A 190 2.08 -14.03 3.17
CA THR A 190 3.28 -14.60 2.56
C THR A 190 3.70 -13.75 1.37
N TYR A 191 5.00 -13.68 1.12
CA TYR A 191 5.56 -12.91 0.02
C TYR A 191 6.75 -13.63 -0.62
N GLU A 192 6.91 -13.37 -1.92
CA GLU A 192 8.03 -13.83 -2.74
C GLU A 192 8.52 -12.65 -3.57
N LYS A 193 9.84 -12.44 -3.59
CA LYS A 193 10.49 -11.36 -4.34
C LYS A 193 9.81 -10.01 -4.17
N GLY A 194 9.53 -9.67 -2.90
CA GLY A 194 8.89 -8.43 -2.49
C GLY A 194 7.49 -8.23 -3.03
N THR A 195 6.81 -9.30 -3.47
CA THR A 195 5.42 -9.30 -3.95
C THR A 195 4.57 -10.16 -3.03
N VAL A 196 3.35 -9.70 -2.73
CA VAL A 196 2.39 -10.50 -1.94
C VAL A 196 2.00 -11.74 -2.73
N VAL A 197 2.12 -12.91 -2.09
CA VAL A 197 1.60 -14.18 -2.60
C VAL A 197 0.20 -14.41 -2.07
N GLN A 198 0.02 -14.32 -0.75
CA GLN A 198 -1.27 -14.58 -0.11
C GLN A 198 -1.42 -13.85 1.23
N GLY A 199 -2.52 -13.10 1.38
CA GLY A 199 -2.98 -12.61 2.68
C GLY A 199 -3.59 -13.72 3.53
N SER A 200 -3.43 -13.65 4.85
CA SER A 200 -3.99 -14.65 5.75
C SER A 200 -4.38 -14.03 7.10
N GLN A 201 -5.41 -14.63 7.73
CA GLN A 201 -5.97 -14.25 9.02
C GLN A 201 -6.51 -12.82 9.07
N GLU A 202 -7.83 -12.65 9.22
CA GLU A 202 -8.40 -11.32 9.44
C GLU A 202 -8.39 -10.96 10.93
N GLY A 203 -8.06 -9.71 11.22
CA GLY A 203 -7.98 -9.18 12.57
C GLY A 203 -7.72 -7.68 12.56
N TRP A 204 -7.59 -7.12 13.76
CA TRP A 204 -7.21 -5.72 13.93
C TRP A 204 -5.70 -5.57 13.76
N ILE A 205 -5.30 -4.62 12.91
CA ILE A 205 -3.92 -4.14 12.82
C ILE A 205 -3.83 -2.73 13.40
N GLU A 206 -2.79 -2.46 14.18
CA GLU A 206 -2.46 -1.13 14.70
C GLU A 206 -1.93 -0.24 13.59
N MET A 207 -2.38 1.02 13.60
CA MET A 207 -1.89 2.03 12.67
C MET A 207 -0.84 2.92 13.34
N LYS A 208 0.23 3.22 12.62
CA LYS A 208 1.28 4.15 13.05
C LYS A 208 0.76 5.58 13.06
N LYS A 209 0.87 6.25 14.21
CA LYS A 209 0.59 7.69 14.30
C LYS A 209 1.66 8.47 13.54
N CYS A 210 1.23 9.37 12.67
CA CYS A 210 2.08 10.22 11.84
C CYS A 210 1.63 11.68 11.93
N GLU A 211 2.54 12.60 11.57
CA GLU A 211 2.24 14.01 11.40
C GLU A 211 2.79 14.45 10.04
N TYR A 212 1.99 15.17 9.26
CA TYR A 212 2.44 15.76 8.00
C TYR A 212 2.11 17.24 7.94
N THR A 213 2.90 18.01 7.20
CA THR A 213 2.66 19.45 7.05
C THR A 213 1.88 19.74 5.77
N GLU A 214 0.72 20.38 5.89
CA GLU A 214 -0.08 20.85 4.77
C GLU A 214 -0.34 22.34 4.90
N ASN A 215 0.05 23.12 3.88
CA ASN A 215 -0.08 24.58 3.89
C ASN A 215 0.54 25.25 5.14
N GLY A 216 1.62 24.69 5.68
CA GLY A 216 2.29 25.16 6.89
C GLY A 216 1.63 24.74 8.21
N ASN A 217 0.60 23.90 8.18
CA ASN A 217 -0.04 23.35 9.37
C ASN A 217 0.29 21.88 9.55
N ALA A 218 0.63 21.48 10.77
CA ALA A 218 0.74 20.09 11.16
C ALA A 218 -0.63 19.41 11.16
N ILE A 219 -0.75 18.29 10.46
CA ILE A 219 -1.93 17.42 10.43
C ILE A 219 -1.53 16.07 11.02
N THR A 220 -2.18 15.69 12.11
CA THR A 220 -2.05 14.35 12.71
C THR A 220 -2.91 13.35 11.94
N CYS A 221 -2.32 12.22 11.58
CA CYS A 221 -3.01 11.09 10.96
C CYS A 221 -2.46 9.76 11.48
N TRP A 222 -3.08 8.66 11.06
CA TRP A 222 -2.60 7.31 11.33
C TRP A 222 -2.49 6.55 10.01
N GLU A 223 -1.43 5.78 9.85
CA GLU A 223 -1.15 5.03 8.64
C GLU A 223 -0.92 3.55 8.91
N ALA A 224 -1.34 2.71 7.98
CA ALA A 224 -0.94 1.30 7.94
C ALA A 224 -0.76 0.87 6.48
N ASN A 225 0.23 0.02 6.24
CA ASN A 225 0.31 -0.72 4.99
C ASN A 225 -0.53 -2.00 5.12
N VAL A 226 -1.32 -2.29 4.09
CA VAL A 226 -2.30 -3.39 4.11
C VAL A 226 -2.12 -4.29 2.89
N VAL A 227 -2.48 -5.56 3.06
CA VAL A 227 -2.46 -6.55 1.98
C VAL A 227 -3.51 -6.16 0.91
N PRO A 228 -3.14 -6.10 -0.38
CA PRO A 228 -4.10 -5.86 -1.45
C PRO A 228 -5.17 -6.94 -1.57
N GLY A 229 -6.34 -6.57 -2.08
CA GLY A 229 -7.45 -7.47 -2.40
C GLY A 229 -8.36 -7.87 -1.24
N ASN A 230 -8.04 -7.47 0.01
CA ASN A 230 -8.93 -7.68 1.15
C ASN A 230 -9.86 -6.49 1.36
N GLU A 231 -11.17 -6.72 1.33
CA GLU A 231 -12.12 -5.63 1.57
C GLU A 231 -12.04 -5.14 3.02
N ILE A 232 -11.88 -3.83 3.20
CA ILE A 232 -11.86 -3.18 4.52
C ILE A 232 -13.15 -2.37 4.67
N THR A 233 -13.89 -2.69 5.71
CA THR A 233 -15.19 -2.07 6.02
C THR A 233 -15.25 -1.44 7.40
N LYS A 234 -14.25 -1.70 8.26
CA LYS A 234 -14.27 -1.31 9.67
C LYS A 234 -12.96 -0.69 10.10
N LEU A 235 -13.08 0.30 10.97
CA LEU A 235 -12.00 0.86 11.78
C LEU A 235 -12.36 0.81 13.25
N ARG A 236 -11.37 0.88 14.13
CA ARG A 236 -11.56 0.99 15.58
C ARG A 236 -10.69 2.10 16.13
N ALA A 237 -11.23 2.91 17.03
CA ALA A 237 -10.49 3.94 17.75
C ALA A 237 -10.40 3.60 19.24
N ASN A 238 -9.25 3.89 19.86
CA ASN A 238 -9.01 3.69 21.29
C ASN A 238 -9.40 2.27 21.76
N ASP A 239 -9.08 1.26 20.94
CA ASP A 239 -9.28 -0.19 21.18
C ASP A 239 -10.71 -0.69 21.40
N THR A 240 -11.70 0.21 21.43
CA THR A 240 -13.06 -0.11 21.91
C THR A 240 -14.16 0.46 21.04
N LYS A 241 -13.91 1.55 20.30
CA LYS A 241 -14.92 2.23 19.49
C LYS A 241 -14.82 1.77 18.03
N GLU A 242 -15.49 0.67 17.71
CA GLU A 242 -15.61 0.18 16.34
C GLU A 242 -16.58 1.05 15.52
N ARG A 243 -16.23 1.30 14.26
CA ARG A 243 -17.09 2.00 13.30
C ARG A 243 -16.97 1.39 11.93
N ASN A 244 -18.10 1.36 11.22
CA ASN A 244 -18.12 1.05 9.80
C ASN A 244 -17.62 2.25 9.00
N LEU A 245 -16.88 1.98 7.92
CA LEU A 245 -16.56 2.96 6.91
C LEU A 245 -17.84 3.34 6.14
N SER A 246 -17.91 4.58 5.68
CA SER A 246 -19.01 5.05 4.82
C SER A 246 -19.02 4.37 3.46
N ALA A 247 -17.86 3.89 3.01
CA ALA A 247 -17.68 3.06 1.84
C ALA A 247 -16.60 2.02 2.12
N ALA A 248 -16.83 0.78 1.67
CA ALA A 248 -15.80 -0.25 1.70
C ALA A 248 -14.64 0.13 0.77
N ILE A 249 -13.41 -0.22 1.16
CA ILE A 249 -12.25 -0.09 0.29
C ILE A 249 -11.70 -1.48 -0.03
N THR A 250 -11.37 -1.74 -1.29
CA THR A 250 -10.59 -2.91 -1.70
C THR A 250 -9.20 -2.40 -2.08
N PRO A 251 -8.18 -2.58 -1.22
CA PRO A 251 -6.86 -2.02 -1.45
C PRO A 251 -6.17 -2.66 -2.65
N GLU A 252 -5.49 -1.86 -3.47
CA GLU A 252 -4.69 -2.30 -4.61
C GLU A 252 -3.19 -2.06 -4.34
N ALA A 253 -2.33 -2.92 -4.89
CA ALA A 253 -0.88 -2.81 -4.69
C ALA A 253 -0.35 -1.44 -5.14
N GLY A 254 0.46 -0.83 -4.28
CA GLY A 254 1.04 0.49 -4.53
C GLY A 254 0.05 1.63 -4.59
N LYS A 255 -1.19 1.41 -4.12
CA LYS A 255 -2.20 2.46 -3.99
C LYS A 255 -2.28 3.07 -2.60
N PHE A 256 -2.62 4.35 -2.57
CA PHE A 256 -2.88 5.13 -1.37
C PHE A 256 -4.39 5.43 -1.22
N TYR A 257 -4.90 5.26 -0.01
CA TYR A 257 -6.28 5.55 0.37
C TYR A 257 -6.31 6.49 1.57
N ASN A 258 -7.13 7.54 1.51
CA ASN A 258 -7.27 8.51 2.59
C ASN A 258 -8.70 8.49 3.13
N ILE A 259 -8.85 8.28 4.43
CA ILE A 259 -10.12 8.21 5.14
C ILE A 259 -10.19 9.39 6.11
N THR A 260 -11.30 10.13 6.07
CA THR A 260 -11.59 11.17 7.07
C THR A 260 -12.38 10.59 8.23
N LEU A 261 -11.89 10.78 9.46
CA LEU A 261 -12.58 10.34 10.68
C LEU A 261 -13.20 11.52 11.42
N ASN A 262 -14.52 11.65 11.32
CA ASN A 262 -15.28 12.64 12.09
C ASN A 262 -15.62 12.14 13.49
N LYS A 263 -16.02 13.02 14.41
CA LYS A 263 -16.52 12.62 15.74
C LYS A 263 -17.79 11.77 15.60
N ASP A 264 -17.90 10.73 16.42
CA ASP A 264 -19.19 10.03 16.56
C ASP A 264 -20.12 10.94 17.35
N LYS A 265 -21.24 11.30 16.74
CA LYS A 265 -22.25 12.09 17.41
C LYS A 265 -23.17 11.23 18.29
N GLY A 266 -23.10 9.91 18.18
CA GLY A 266 -24.03 8.99 18.84
C GLY A 266 -25.42 8.97 18.20
N TYR A 267 -25.58 9.55 17.01
CA TYR A 267 -26.83 9.52 16.25
C TYR A 267 -26.60 9.68 14.74
N THR A 268 -27.53 9.18 13.93
CA THR A 268 -27.66 9.48 12.49
C THR A 268 -28.90 10.33 12.23
N ASP A 269 -28.87 11.13 11.17
CA ASP A 269 -29.96 11.98 10.69
C ASP A 269 -30.17 11.68 9.20
N ASP A 270 -31.38 11.29 8.80
CA ASP A 270 -31.71 11.04 7.39
C ASP A 270 -31.97 12.31 6.56
N GLY A 271 -31.98 13.47 7.22
CA GLY A 271 -32.26 14.77 6.63
C GLY A 271 -33.75 15.07 6.47
N GLN A 272 -34.64 14.20 6.94
CA GLN A 272 -36.08 14.41 7.02
C GLN A 272 -36.56 14.62 8.46
N GLY A 273 -35.62 14.80 9.39
CA GLY A 273 -35.91 14.94 10.82
C GLY A 273 -36.07 13.61 11.54
N ASN A 274 -35.68 12.48 10.93
CA ASN A 274 -35.66 11.19 11.62
C ASN A 274 -34.24 10.88 12.12
N TYR A 275 -34.11 10.83 13.43
CA TYR A 275 -32.87 10.58 14.13
C TYR A 275 -32.82 9.14 14.66
N THR A 276 -31.74 8.43 14.37
CA THR A 276 -31.46 7.13 15.00
C THR A 276 -30.33 7.31 16.02
N VAL A 277 -30.61 7.10 17.29
CA VAL A 277 -29.69 7.37 18.41
C VAL A 277 -29.12 6.08 18.96
N THR A 278 -27.80 6.07 19.14
CA THR A 278 -27.01 4.92 19.60
C THR A 278 -26.27 5.19 20.91
N SER A 279 -26.14 6.45 21.35
CA SER A 279 -25.43 6.79 22.59
C SER A 279 -26.15 7.85 23.44
N ALA A 280 -25.70 8.00 24.70
CA ALA A 280 -26.17 9.03 25.62
C ALA A 280 -25.89 10.44 25.09
N GLU A 281 -24.69 10.66 24.56
CA GLU A 281 -24.29 11.91 23.91
C GLU A 281 -25.16 12.19 22.69
N GLY A 282 -25.50 11.16 21.92
CA GLY A 282 -26.42 11.29 20.79
C GLY A 282 -27.83 11.66 21.22
N LEU A 283 -28.35 11.03 22.28
CA LEU A 283 -29.66 11.37 22.81
C LEU A 283 -29.68 12.80 23.33
N LYS A 284 -28.64 13.24 24.03
CA LYS A 284 -28.48 14.62 24.49
C LYS A 284 -28.46 15.60 23.32
N ALA A 285 -27.69 15.32 22.28
CA ALA A 285 -27.61 16.17 21.10
C ALA A 285 -28.96 16.29 20.37
N VAL A 286 -29.68 15.17 20.19
CA VAL A 286 -31.01 15.18 19.57
C VAL A 286 -32.04 15.85 20.47
N ALA A 287 -31.93 15.71 21.80
CA ALA A 287 -32.78 16.42 22.75
C ALA A 287 -32.57 17.94 22.69
N ASP A 288 -31.32 18.40 22.57
CA ASP A 288 -31.01 19.82 22.38
C ASP A 288 -31.60 20.36 21.07
N ILE A 289 -31.60 19.57 19.99
CA ILE A 289 -32.28 19.94 18.73
C ILE A 289 -33.79 20.12 18.94
N ALA A 290 -34.43 19.18 19.64
CA ALA A 290 -35.86 19.24 19.97
C ALA A 290 -36.21 20.48 20.81
N ASN A 291 -35.43 20.70 21.88
CA ASN A 291 -35.64 21.78 22.83
C ASN A 291 -35.36 23.17 22.22
N ASN A 292 -34.58 23.26 21.14
CA ASN A 292 -34.40 24.47 20.36
C ASN A 292 -35.53 24.77 19.35
N GLY A 293 -36.66 24.05 19.45
CA GLY A 293 -37.89 24.37 18.73
C GLY A 293 -38.14 23.56 17.45
N ASN A 294 -37.33 22.53 17.18
CA ASN A 294 -37.62 21.59 16.09
C ASN A 294 -38.63 20.53 16.56
N LEU A 295 -39.91 20.78 16.27
CA LEU A 295 -41.01 19.90 16.69
C LEU A 295 -41.30 18.77 15.69
N GLY A 296 -40.67 18.78 14.51
CA GLY A 296 -40.91 17.81 13.43
C GLY A 296 -40.00 16.59 13.49
N ILE A 297 -39.43 16.28 14.65
CA ILE A 297 -38.42 15.23 14.77
C ILE A 297 -39.04 13.89 15.16
N ASN A 298 -38.48 12.81 14.62
CA ASN A 298 -38.71 11.45 15.09
C ASN A 298 -37.40 10.91 15.66
N ILE A 299 -37.48 10.20 16.79
CA ILE A 299 -36.29 9.63 17.45
C ILE A 299 -36.49 8.13 17.58
N THR A 300 -35.56 7.36 17.03
CA THR A 300 -35.47 5.90 17.21
C THR A 300 -34.26 5.60 18.07
N LEU A 301 -34.44 4.89 19.19
CA LEU A 301 -33.34 4.37 20.00
C LEU A 301 -33.06 2.92 19.56
N THR A 302 -31.82 2.61 19.20
CA THR A 302 -31.47 1.24 18.77
C THR A 302 -30.99 0.36 19.91
N GLU A 303 -30.63 0.98 21.04
CA GLU A 303 -30.09 0.30 22.22
C GLU A 303 -30.59 0.97 23.50
N ASN A 304 -30.36 0.30 24.64
CA ASN A 304 -30.60 0.92 25.94
C ASN A 304 -29.60 2.06 26.16
N ILE A 305 -30.09 3.28 26.33
CA ILE A 305 -29.25 4.45 26.57
C ILE A 305 -29.15 4.70 28.08
N ASN A 306 -27.93 4.61 28.63
CA ASN A 306 -27.70 4.94 30.03
C ASN A 306 -27.36 6.43 30.21
N LEU A 307 -28.17 7.14 30.99
CA LEU A 307 -28.01 8.58 31.27
C LEU A 307 -27.64 8.85 32.75
N THR A 308 -27.37 7.82 33.56
CA THR A 308 -27.22 7.95 35.03
C THR A 308 -26.10 8.89 35.47
N ASP A 309 -25.03 9.00 34.68
CA ASP A 309 -23.83 9.76 35.00
C ASP A 309 -23.65 10.98 34.08
N MET A 310 -24.74 11.47 33.48
CA MET A 310 -24.74 12.57 32.53
C MET A 310 -25.74 13.65 32.90
N ASP A 311 -25.29 14.90 32.89
CA ASP A 311 -26.19 16.06 32.94
C ASP A 311 -26.80 16.31 31.55
N TRP A 312 -28.12 16.25 31.44
CA TRP A 312 -28.86 16.43 30.18
C TRP A 312 -30.25 17.02 30.43
N THR A 313 -30.78 17.68 29.40
CA THR A 313 -32.11 18.30 29.44
C THR A 313 -33.13 17.38 28.75
N PRO A 314 -34.10 16.79 29.47
CA PRO A 314 -35.15 15.98 28.86
C PRO A 314 -35.95 16.75 27.81
N ILE A 315 -36.40 16.04 26.78
CA ILE A 315 -37.25 16.63 25.74
C ILE A 315 -38.61 17.00 26.34
N GLY A 316 -39.09 18.21 26.04
CA GLY A 316 -40.45 18.63 26.41
C GLY A 316 -40.59 19.18 27.83
N ILE A 317 -39.51 19.68 28.44
CA ILE A 317 -39.57 20.42 29.70
C ILE A 317 -40.11 21.85 29.49
N ASP A 318 -41.37 21.98 29.09
CA ASP A 318 -42.08 23.23 29.34
C ASP A 318 -42.99 23.07 30.57
N TYR A 319 -43.23 24.18 31.27
CA TYR A 319 -44.09 24.20 32.46
C TYR A 319 -45.56 23.81 32.15
N ASN A 320 -45.96 23.79 30.88
CA ASN A 320 -47.33 23.60 30.42
C ASN A 320 -47.62 22.19 29.87
N HIS A 321 -46.60 21.35 29.64
CA HIS A 321 -46.69 20.04 28.99
C HIS A 321 -45.99 18.93 29.81
N GLN A 322 -45.76 19.17 31.11
CA GLN A 322 -45.31 18.12 32.02
C GLN A 322 -46.28 16.93 31.99
N TYR A 323 -45.74 15.72 31.84
CA TYR A 323 -46.51 14.49 31.97
C TYR A 323 -47.05 14.37 33.41
N THR A 324 -48.38 14.43 33.57
CA THR A 324 -49.08 14.36 34.87
C THR A 324 -49.77 13.02 35.11
N GLY A 325 -49.46 11.99 34.31
CA GLY A 325 -50.09 10.68 34.41
C GLY A 325 -49.53 9.80 35.54
N PRO A 326 -50.35 8.95 36.18
CA PRO A 326 -49.86 7.95 37.14
C PRO A 326 -49.00 6.90 36.43
N SER A 327 -47.94 6.46 37.12
CA SER A 327 -46.77 5.72 36.60
C SER A 327 -46.99 4.33 36.02
N THR A 328 -48.22 3.91 35.72
CA THR A 328 -48.52 2.51 35.36
C THR A 328 -48.93 2.24 33.92
N GLU A 329 -49.31 3.22 33.10
CA GLU A 329 -49.63 2.95 31.68
C GLU A 329 -49.29 4.13 30.76
N ALA A 330 -48.16 4.05 30.07
CA ALA A 330 -47.79 5.00 29.02
C ALA A 330 -48.48 4.62 27.71
N THR A 331 -49.66 5.19 27.44
CA THR A 331 -50.17 5.31 26.07
C THR A 331 -50.10 6.78 25.68
N ILE A 332 -49.20 7.13 24.76
CA ILE A 332 -49.06 8.49 24.23
C ILE A 332 -50.24 8.72 23.27
N PRO A 333 -51.16 9.68 23.54
CA PRO A 333 -52.19 10.00 22.57
C PRO A 333 -51.61 10.92 21.50
N TYR A 334 -51.64 10.43 20.26
CA TYR A 334 -51.40 11.22 19.05
C TYR A 334 -52.46 12.34 18.96
N ARG A 335 -52.03 13.59 18.82
CA ARG A 335 -52.85 14.66 18.24
C ARG A 335 -51.99 15.37 17.20
N GLY A 336 -52.47 15.33 15.95
CA GLY A 336 -51.85 15.99 14.81
C GLY A 336 -52.10 17.49 14.78
#